data_AF-A0A8B8A6U7-F1
#
_entry.id   AF-A0A8B8A6U7-F1
#
_cell.length_a   1.000
_cell.length_b   1.000
_cell.length_c   1.000
_cell.angle_alpha   90.00
_cell.angle_beta   90.00
_cell.angle_gamma   90.00
#
_symmetry.space_group_name_H-M   'P 1'
#
loop_
_entity.id
_entity.type
_entity.pdbx_description
1 polymer ?
#
loop_
_entity_poly.entity_id
_entity_poly.type
_entity_poly.pdbx_seq_one_letter_code
_entity_poly.pdbx_strand_id
1 'polypeptide(L)'
;MMLVRISLLIFMLVRANAFSSFLTDGDNKTSTTLENKDHAWNDVDFLRQMINQETVIRLALVKNVQTLVGDVIQMKKSITTSELTISALQRTVENLNLRVDSLEQENKQLKNSSVVLQDRVLNLEARLNDMNNNVSSLNKNLEDSRKKNDEKRQQILNKTNVVLDDIKMEVRYLSVTLFDFKDHTETSDKIRDSKRKEVESRFNSSIQGLQTENQETKSDVDAIKASIRKLEEAQTNFRENIADNLNSTRSEFESELKKSEYERLKLSASVSSLETFRLNMSKSKCESSEKVAFTATVTQEMTSQNGQTLVFPHIITNVGGGYNGNTGVFTAPRDGVYVFFCRITGRDNPSNMRFEFFLNGSAKTRNLVYGRSANPYRTSSNSIVLQLTHGDRVWIKMYQGGNHYSWGAGGDQSFSGYLL
;
A
#
# COMPACT_ATOMS: atom_id res chain seq x y z
N MET A 1 108.78 14.91 -39.95
CA MET A 1 109.57 15.76 -39.02
C MET A 1 110.57 14.84 -38.34
N MET A 2 111.88 15.19 -38.33
CA MET A 2 113.02 14.38 -37.87
C MET A 2 113.32 13.15 -38.76
N LEU A 3 114.50 12.95 -39.38
CA LEU A 3 115.84 13.43 -39.12
C LEU A 3 116.66 13.57 -40.42
N VAL A 4 117.03 14.81 -40.74
CA VAL A 4 118.13 15.18 -41.64
C VAL A 4 119.46 15.12 -40.87
N ARG A 5 119.75 13.98 -40.23
CA ARG A 5 120.97 13.80 -39.45
C ARG A 5 121.51 12.40 -39.71
N ILE A 6 122.54 12.34 -40.57
CA ILE A 6 123.73 11.47 -40.54
C ILE A 6 124.35 11.57 -41.95
N SER A 7 125.16 12.61 -42.18
CA SER A 7 126.12 12.69 -43.29
C SER A 7 127.48 13.18 -42.78
N LEU A 8 127.80 12.80 -41.55
CA LEU A 8 129.05 13.11 -40.85
C LEU A 8 129.57 11.82 -40.22
N LEU A 9 130.90 11.62 -40.28
CA LEU A 9 131.72 10.44 -39.95
C LEU A 9 131.92 9.53 -41.18
N ILE A 10 133.06 9.47 -41.87
CA ILE A 10 134.51 9.56 -41.53
C ILE A 10 135.18 9.85 -42.91
N PHE A 11 135.90 10.92 -43.25
CA PHE A 11 137.02 11.67 -42.66
C PHE A 11 138.25 10.83 -42.26
N MET A 12 139.25 10.89 -43.15
CA MET A 12 140.69 11.05 -42.87
C MET A 12 141.64 9.86 -42.88
N LEU A 13 142.84 10.23 -43.32
CA LEU A 13 144.15 9.59 -43.25
C LEU A 13 144.36 8.52 -44.34
N VAL A 14 145.33 8.65 -45.26
CA VAL A 14 146.71 9.09 -45.04
C VAL A 14 147.26 9.84 -46.26
N ARG A 15 147.83 10.99 -45.94
CA ARG A 15 148.75 11.81 -46.74
C ARG A 15 150.16 11.22 -46.60
N ALA A 16 150.96 11.38 -47.65
CA ALA A 16 152.42 11.32 -47.67
C ALA A 16 153.08 9.92 -47.63
N ASN A 17 153.85 9.59 -48.66
CA ASN A 17 155.24 10.03 -48.68
C ASN A 17 155.81 10.03 -50.10
N ALA A 18 156.40 11.17 -50.44
CA ALA A 18 157.38 11.28 -51.51
C ALA A 18 158.54 10.33 -51.23
N PHE A 19 158.90 9.51 -52.21
CA PHE A 19 160.25 8.97 -52.30
C PHE A 19 161.00 9.75 -53.37
N SER A 20 161.56 10.88 -52.93
CA SER A 20 162.79 11.42 -53.46
C SER A 20 163.94 10.48 -53.09
N SER A 21 164.65 9.94 -54.07
CA SER A 21 165.88 9.15 -53.90
C SER A 21 166.63 9.23 -55.24
N PHE A 22 167.37 10.30 -55.51
CA PHE A 22 168.74 10.53 -55.04
C PHE A 22 169.69 9.42 -55.51
N LEU A 23 169.94 9.40 -56.83
CA LEU A 23 171.16 8.84 -57.40
C LEU A 23 172.05 10.02 -57.80
N THR A 24 172.67 10.60 -56.79
CA THR A 24 173.92 11.38 -56.87
C THR A 24 175.07 10.41 -56.68
N ASP A 25 175.96 10.39 -57.66
CA ASP A 25 177.41 10.42 -57.53
C ASP A 25 177.94 10.08 -58.93
N GLY A 26 178.88 10.78 -59.50
CA GLY A 26 179.77 11.79 -58.96
C GLY A 26 180.77 12.05 -60.08
N ASP A 27 181.09 13.32 -60.27
CA ASP A 27 182.17 13.77 -61.13
C ASP A 27 183.44 12.94 -60.89
N ASN A 28 184.09 12.51 -61.95
CA ASN A 28 185.52 12.24 -61.91
C ASN A 28 186.21 13.04 -63.03
N LYS A 29 186.71 14.21 -62.63
CA LYS A 29 187.49 15.14 -63.46
C LYS A 29 188.93 14.65 -63.62
N THR A 30 189.50 15.05 -64.76
CA THR A 30 190.93 15.27 -65.06
C THR A 30 191.81 14.02 -65.23
N SER A 31 192.66 13.91 -66.25
CA SER A 31 193.53 14.95 -66.84
C SER A 31 194.11 14.50 -68.21
N THR A 32 193.97 15.28 -69.29
CA THR A 32 194.93 16.23 -69.93
C THR A 32 195.84 15.67 -71.04
N THR A 33 195.59 16.17 -72.28
CA THR A 33 196.52 16.62 -73.36
C THR A 33 197.90 15.99 -73.55
N LEU A 34 198.25 15.67 -74.81
CA LEU A 34 199.59 16.00 -75.34
C LEU A 34 199.59 16.32 -76.86
N GLU A 35 200.13 17.49 -77.16
CA GLU A 35 200.57 17.95 -78.48
C GLU A 35 201.79 17.18 -79.01
N ASN A 36 201.87 17.09 -80.34
CA ASN A 36 203.02 17.12 -81.25
C ASN A 36 204.33 16.34 -80.99
N LYS A 37 204.71 15.67 -82.10
CA LYS A 37 206.06 15.39 -82.64
C LYS A 37 206.93 14.34 -81.95
N ASP A 38 207.04 13.22 -82.67
CA ASP A 38 208.18 12.33 -82.89
C ASP A 38 208.97 11.75 -81.69
N HIS A 39 208.96 10.41 -81.66
CA HIS A 39 209.88 9.45 -81.01
C HIS A 39 209.41 8.70 -79.73
N ALA A 40 208.56 7.68 -79.97
CA ALA A 40 208.53 6.28 -79.46
C ALA A 40 208.75 5.87 -77.96
N TRP A 41 207.61 5.63 -77.28
CA TRP A 41 207.17 4.54 -76.35
C TRP A 41 207.82 4.21 -74.97
N ASN A 42 206.95 3.93 -73.97
CA ASN A 42 207.10 2.87 -72.94
C ASN A 42 205.78 2.54 -72.16
N ASP A 43 205.39 1.26 -72.10
CA ASP A 43 204.04 0.70 -71.74
C ASP A 43 203.66 0.61 -70.23
N VAL A 44 204.56 0.90 -69.29
CA VAL A 44 204.37 0.54 -67.86
C VAL A 44 203.49 1.54 -67.07
N ASP A 45 203.58 2.84 -67.38
CA ASP A 45 202.80 3.87 -66.67
C ASP A 45 201.31 3.85 -67.02
N PHE A 46 200.99 3.43 -68.25
CA PHE A 46 199.60 3.21 -68.70
C PHE A 46 198.91 2.14 -67.86
N LEU A 47 199.59 1.02 -67.58
CA LEU A 47 199.05 -0.07 -66.77
C LEU A 47 198.76 0.35 -65.32
N ARG A 48 199.61 1.19 -64.71
CA ARG A 48 199.41 1.70 -63.34
C ARG A 48 198.18 2.61 -63.23
N GLN A 49 197.98 3.48 -64.20
CA GLN A 49 196.82 4.37 -64.24
C GLN A 49 195.51 3.58 -64.48
N MET A 50 195.58 2.56 -65.33
CA MET A 50 194.45 1.67 -65.61
C MET A 50 194.02 0.87 -64.37
N ILE A 51 194.98 0.32 -63.60
CA ILE A 51 194.71 -0.42 -62.36
C ILE A 51 194.07 0.46 -61.28
N ASN A 52 194.52 1.71 -61.13
CA ASN A 52 193.93 2.63 -60.15
C ASN A 52 192.50 3.05 -60.52
N GLN A 53 192.23 3.34 -61.80
CA GLN A 53 190.87 3.61 -62.27
C GLN A 53 189.96 2.39 -62.10
N GLU A 54 190.46 1.19 -62.40
CA GLU A 54 189.72 -0.05 -62.16
C GLU A 54 189.37 -0.25 -60.68
N THR A 55 190.28 0.08 -59.77
CA THR A 55 190.06 -0.04 -58.32
C THR A 55 188.97 0.92 -57.84
N VAL A 56 188.99 2.18 -58.30
CA VAL A 56 187.95 3.18 -57.96
C VAL A 56 186.59 2.78 -58.54
N ILE A 57 186.55 2.31 -59.79
CA ILE A 57 185.32 1.81 -60.42
C ILE A 57 184.78 0.60 -59.64
N ARG A 58 185.63 -0.36 -59.25
CA ARG A 58 185.21 -1.51 -58.43
C ARG A 58 184.67 -1.08 -57.07
N LEU A 59 185.31 -0.14 -56.38
CA LEU A 59 184.84 0.38 -55.08
C LEU A 59 183.50 1.12 -55.20
N ALA A 60 183.32 1.95 -56.23
CA ALA A 60 182.05 2.63 -56.51
C ALA A 60 180.95 1.63 -56.88
N LEU A 61 181.27 0.61 -57.69
CA LEU A 61 180.35 -0.45 -58.06
C LEU A 61 179.91 -1.26 -56.83
N VAL A 62 180.85 -1.63 -55.94
CA VAL A 62 180.54 -2.33 -54.68
C VAL A 62 179.66 -1.47 -53.78
N LYS A 63 179.91 -0.16 -53.66
CA LYS A 63 179.06 0.76 -52.90
C LYS A 63 177.65 0.83 -53.48
N ASN A 64 177.50 0.97 -54.80
CA ASN A 64 176.19 0.97 -55.46
C ASN A 64 175.45 -0.36 -55.30
N VAL A 65 176.16 -1.49 -55.38
CA VAL A 65 175.59 -2.82 -55.12
C VAL A 65 175.15 -2.94 -53.65
N GLN A 66 175.94 -2.46 -52.69
CA GLN A 66 175.55 -2.47 -51.27
C GLN A 66 174.33 -1.58 -51.00
N THR A 67 174.26 -0.39 -51.58
CA THR A 67 173.09 0.49 -51.50
C THR A 67 171.86 -0.21 -52.09
N LEU A 68 171.99 -0.81 -53.28
CA LEU A 68 170.91 -1.55 -53.93
C LEU A 68 170.45 -2.75 -53.10
N VAL A 69 171.38 -3.49 -52.48
CA VAL A 69 171.06 -4.60 -51.57
C VAL A 69 170.32 -4.08 -50.33
N GLY A 70 170.70 -2.91 -49.79
CA GLY A 70 169.99 -2.22 -48.72
C GLY A 70 168.54 -1.89 -49.11
N ASP A 71 168.34 -1.29 -50.29
CA ASP A 71 167.02 -0.98 -50.83
C ASP A 71 166.19 -2.24 -51.06
N VAL A 72 166.79 -3.33 -51.53
CA VAL A 72 166.12 -4.63 -51.71
C VAL A 72 165.71 -5.23 -50.37
N ILE A 73 166.53 -5.13 -49.32
CA ILE A 73 166.18 -5.58 -47.97
C ILE A 73 165.02 -4.75 -47.42
N GLN A 74 165.06 -3.43 -47.59
CA GLN A 74 163.99 -2.53 -47.17
C GLN A 74 162.70 -2.80 -47.95
N MET A 75 162.80 -3.04 -49.26
CA MET A 75 161.69 -3.43 -50.12
C MET A 75 161.10 -4.76 -49.67
N LYS A 76 161.92 -5.77 -49.36
CA LYS A 76 161.47 -7.05 -48.82
C LYS A 76 160.70 -6.87 -47.50
N LYS A 77 161.20 -6.05 -46.59
CA LYS A 77 160.50 -5.73 -45.33
C LYS A 77 159.16 -5.04 -45.57
N SER A 78 159.11 -4.09 -46.51
CA SER A 78 157.87 -3.42 -46.92
C SER A 78 156.88 -4.38 -47.59
N ILE A 79 157.35 -5.30 -48.43
CA ILE A 79 156.53 -6.33 -49.07
C ILE A 79 155.93 -7.27 -48.02
N THR A 80 156.73 -7.79 -47.09
CA THR A 80 156.22 -8.66 -46.02
C THR A 80 155.21 -7.92 -45.13
N THR A 81 155.43 -6.63 -44.86
CA THR A 81 154.45 -5.81 -44.13
C THR A 81 153.15 -5.68 -44.91
N SER A 82 153.22 -5.43 -46.22
CA SER A 82 152.05 -5.37 -47.10
C SER A 82 151.31 -6.71 -47.22
N GLU A 83 152.01 -7.84 -47.25
CA GLU A 83 151.39 -9.18 -47.26
C GLU A 83 150.59 -9.46 -45.98
N LEU A 84 151.15 -9.05 -44.83
CA LEU A 84 150.46 -9.14 -43.55
C LEU A 84 149.20 -8.25 -43.50
N THR A 85 149.29 -7.01 -44.01
CA THR A 85 148.13 -6.11 -44.08
C THR A 85 147.07 -6.61 -45.06
N ILE A 86 147.47 -7.14 -46.23
CA ILE A 86 146.55 -7.77 -47.19
C ILE A 86 145.83 -8.95 -46.55
N SER A 87 146.54 -9.81 -45.83
CA SER A 87 145.94 -10.96 -45.12
C SER A 87 144.94 -10.52 -44.05
N ALA A 88 145.25 -9.46 -43.29
CA ALA A 88 144.34 -8.89 -42.30
C ALA A 88 143.09 -8.27 -42.94
N LEU A 89 143.26 -7.58 -44.07
CA LEU A 89 142.16 -7.02 -44.85
C LEU A 89 141.26 -8.13 -45.44
N GLN A 90 141.85 -9.22 -45.95
CA GLN A 90 141.09 -10.37 -46.46
C GLN A 90 140.19 -10.98 -45.38
N ARG A 91 140.71 -11.19 -44.16
CA ARG A 91 139.90 -11.66 -43.02
C ARG A 91 138.79 -10.66 -42.65
N THR A 92 139.08 -9.36 -42.75
CA THR A 92 138.07 -8.32 -42.48
C THR A 92 136.96 -8.37 -43.53
N VAL A 93 137.31 -8.53 -44.81
CA VAL A 93 136.34 -8.69 -45.91
C VAL A 93 135.49 -9.94 -45.73
N GLU A 94 136.09 -11.07 -45.33
CA GLU A 94 135.36 -12.31 -45.08
C GLU A 94 134.35 -12.16 -43.92
N ASN A 95 134.76 -11.54 -42.80
CA ASN A 95 133.86 -11.21 -41.70
C ASN A 95 132.74 -10.25 -42.10
N LEU A 96 133.05 -9.25 -42.95
CA LEU A 96 132.04 -8.33 -43.49
C LEU A 96 131.04 -9.07 -44.38
N ASN A 97 131.48 -10.00 -45.22
CA ASN A 97 130.59 -10.81 -46.06
C ASN A 97 129.63 -11.65 -45.20
N LEU A 98 130.13 -12.33 -44.17
CA LEU A 98 129.27 -13.08 -43.23
C LEU A 98 128.24 -12.17 -42.54
N ARG A 99 128.62 -10.93 -42.20
CA ARG A 99 127.69 -9.97 -41.61
C ARG A 99 126.66 -9.48 -42.61
N VAL A 100 127.03 -9.27 -43.87
CA VAL A 100 126.11 -8.92 -44.96
C VAL A 100 125.10 -10.04 -45.17
N ASP A 101 125.54 -11.30 -45.28
CA ASP A 101 124.64 -12.46 -45.43
C ASP A 101 123.64 -12.57 -44.27
N SER A 102 124.11 -12.37 -43.04
CA SER A 102 123.24 -12.35 -41.85
C SER A 102 122.21 -11.21 -41.89
N LEU A 103 122.61 -10.01 -42.32
CA LEU A 103 121.71 -8.86 -42.46
C LEU A 103 120.72 -9.05 -43.61
N GLU A 104 121.11 -9.69 -44.71
CA GLU A 104 120.21 -10.05 -45.80
C GLU A 104 119.13 -11.04 -45.33
N GLN A 105 119.51 -12.03 -44.53
CA GLN A 105 118.56 -12.98 -43.95
C GLN A 105 117.58 -12.29 -42.98
N GLU A 106 118.06 -11.42 -42.10
CA GLU A 106 117.22 -10.64 -41.19
C GLU A 106 116.25 -9.73 -41.96
N ASN A 107 116.74 -9.03 -43.00
CA ASN A 107 115.90 -8.22 -43.89
C ASN A 107 114.82 -9.06 -44.59
N LYS A 108 115.15 -10.28 -45.02
CA LYS A 108 114.18 -11.20 -45.61
C LYS A 108 113.09 -11.61 -44.59
N GLN A 109 113.47 -11.89 -43.35
CA GLN A 109 112.52 -12.20 -42.28
C GLN A 109 111.63 -11.00 -41.92
N LEU A 110 112.21 -9.80 -41.81
CA LEU A 110 111.46 -8.55 -41.56
C LEU A 110 110.46 -8.27 -42.69
N LYS A 111 110.87 -8.47 -43.95
CA LYS A 111 110.00 -8.33 -45.11
C LYS A 111 108.82 -9.30 -45.06
N ASN A 112 109.06 -10.57 -44.73
CA ASN A 112 107.99 -11.56 -44.59
C ASN A 112 107.02 -11.19 -43.45
N SER A 113 107.55 -10.77 -42.29
CA SER A 113 106.73 -10.31 -41.16
C SER A 113 105.89 -9.07 -41.51
N SER A 114 106.46 -8.13 -42.27
CA SER A 114 105.75 -6.95 -42.76
C SER A 114 104.57 -7.32 -43.67
N VAL A 115 104.76 -8.27 -44.59
CA VAL A 115 103.68 -8.77 -45.46
C VAL A 115 102.56 -9.43 -44.65
N VAL A 116 102.89 -10.25 -43.66
CA VAL A 116 101.88 -10.88 -42.79
C VAL A 116 101.11 -9.84 -41.97
N LEU A 117 101.79 -8.82 -41.46
CA LEU A 117 101.12 -7.72 -40.75
C LEU A 117 100.20 -6.93 -41.68
N GLN A 118 100.59 -6.70 -42.93
CA GLN A 118 99.77 -6.01 -43.92
C GLN A 118 98.50 -6.79 -44.24
N ASP A 119 98.59 -8.12 -44.41
CA ASP A 119 97.41 -8.97 -44.62
C ASP A 119 96.46 -8.97 -43.39
N ARG A 120 97.03 -9.01 -42.18
CA ARG A 120 96.23 -8.87 -40.94
C ARG A 120 95.53 -7.53 -40.85
N VAL A 121 96.17 -6.43 -41.26
CA VAL A 121 95.55 -5.11 -41.29
C VAL A 121 94.38 -5.08 -42.29
N LEU A 122 94.57 -5.59 -43.51
CA LEU A 122 93.50 -5.68 -44.52
C LEU A 122 92.31 -6.51 -44.02
N ASN A 123 92.58 -7.64 -43.35
CA ASN A 123 91.52 -8.47 -42.76
C ASN A 123 90.75 -7.71 -41.66
N LEU A 124 91.45 -6.97 -40.79
CA LEU A 124 90.83 -6.17 -39.75
C LEU A 124 90.00 -5.02 -40.33
N GLU A 125 90.48 -4.36 -41.38
CA GLU A 125 89.73 -3.31 -42.10
C GLU A 125 88.43 -3.87 -42.71
N ALA A 126 88.48 -5.04 -43.33
CA ALA A 126 87.29 -5.71 -43.86
C ALA A 126 86.27 -6.03 -42.76
N ARG A 127 86.73 -6.62 -41.64
CA ARG A 127 85.87 -6.91 -40.48
C ARG A 127 85.28 -5.65 -39.84
N LEU A 128 86.03 -4.56 -39.81
CA LEU A 128 85.56 -3.28 -39.29
C LEU A 128 84.48 -2.68 -40.19
N ASN A 129 84.64 -2.78 -41.52
CA ASN A 129 83.62 -2.37 -42.48
C ASN A 129 82.33 -3.19 -42.35
N ASP A 130 82.42 -4.52 -42.23
CA ASP A 130 81.25 -5.38 -42.02
C ASP A 130 80.53 -5.03 -40.71
N MET A 131 81.29 -4.78 -39.64
CA MET A 131 80.74 -4.35 -38.37
C MET A 131 80.04 -2.99 -38.47
N ASN A 132 80.63 -2.04 -39.19
CA ASN A 132 80.04 -0.73 -39.42
C ASN A 132 78.71 -0.83 -40.21
N ASN A 133 78.66 -1.68 -41.23
CA ASN A 133 77.44 -1.96 -41.99
C ASN A 133 76.35 -2.58 -41.10
N ASN A 134 76.72 -3.53 -40.24
CA ASN A 134 75.80 -4.15 -39.29
C ASN A 134 75.26 -3.13 -38.28
N VAL A 135 76.12 -2.27 -37.73
CA VAL A 135 75.71 -1.19 -36.81
C VAL A 135 74.75 -0.22 -37.51
N SER A 136 75.03 0.15 -38.76
CA SER A 136 74.15 1.02 -39.56
C SER A 136 72.77 0.38 -39.78
N SER A 137 72.72 -0.90 -40.15
CA SER A 137 71.47 -1.65 -40.31
C SER A 137 70.69 -1.75 -38.99
N LEU A 138 71.37 -2.05 -37.88
CA LEU A 138 70.74 -2.12 -36.57
C LEU A 138 70.17 -0.77 -36.14
N ASN A 139 70.89 0.32 -36.41
CA ASN A 139 70.44 1.67 -36.08
C ASN A 139 69.19 2.04 -36.89
N LYS A 140 69.15 1.70 -38.18
CA LYS A 140 67.96 1.88 -39.02
C LYS A 140 66.75 1.09 -38.50
N ASN A 141 66.95 -0.19 -38.16
CA ASN A 141 65.88 -1.03 -37.60
C ASN A 141 65.36 -0.48 -36.26
N LEU A 142 66.25 0.07 -35.42
CA LEU A 142 65.89 0.72 -34.16
C LEU A 142 65.04 1.97 -34.40
N GLU A 143 65.42 2.79 -35.39
CA GLU A 143 64.71 4.01 -35.74
C GLU A 143 63.32 3.73 -36.32
N ASP A 144 63.21 2.74 -37.22
CA ASP A 144 61.92 2.27 -37.76
C ASP A 144 61.02 1.71 -36.63
N SER A 145 61.59 0.96 -35.70
CA SER A 145 60.86 0.42 -34.53
C SER A 145 60.37 1.52 -33.60
N ARG A 146 61.19 2.56 -33.37
CA ARG A 146 60.81 3.75 -32.59
C ARG A 146 59.66 4.48 -33.25
N LYS A 147 59.77 4.79 -34.54
CA LYS A 147 58.72 5.48 -35.31
C LYS A 147 57.39 4.71 -35.25
N LYS A 148 57.42 3.39 -35.46
CA LYS A 148 56.22 2.55 -35.36
C LYS A 148 55.61 2.55 -33.96
N ASN A 149 56.44 2.59 -32.91
CA ASN A 149 55.96 2.69 -31.53
C ASN A 149 55.29 4.05 -31.28
N ASP A 150 55.89 5.14 -31.75
CA ASP A 150 55.35 6.48 -31.61
C ASP A 150 54.02 6.64 -32.36
N GLU A 151 53.91 6.12 -33.59
CA GLU A 151 52.66 6.05 -34.34
C GLU A 151 51.57 5.28 -33.58
N LYS A 152 51.93 4.13 -32.99
CA LYS A 152 50.99 3.33 -32.18
C LYS A 152 50.57 4.05 -30.90
N ARG A 153 51.48 4.74 -30.22
CA ARG A 153 51.19 5.57 -29.04
C ARG A 153 50.23 6.70 -29.41
N GLN A 154 50.47 7.38 -30.52
CA GLN A 154 49.60 8.45 -31.00
C GLN A 154 48.21 7.93 -31.38
N GLN A 155 48.14 6.77 -32.02
CA GLN A 155 46.87 6.12 -32.35
C GLN A 155 46.08 5.75 -31.09
N ILE A 156 46.74 5.20 -30.07
CA ILE A 156 46.12 4.89 -28.78
C ILE A 156 45.61 6.19 -28.13
N LEU A 157 46.44 7.23 -28.07
CA LEU A 157 46.06 8.52 -27.49
C LEU A 157 44.82 9.11 -28.18
N ASN A 158 44.79 9.11 -29.52
CA ASN A 158 43.66 9.61 -30.29
C ASN A 158 42.39 8.79 -30.02
N LYS A 159 42.48 7.45 -29.99
CA LYS A 159 41.33 6.58 -29.67
C LYS A 159 40.82 6.83 -28.25
N THR A 160 41.71 6.96 -27.27
CA THR A 160 41.37 7.26 -25.88
C THR A 160 40.66 8.60 -25.77
N ASN A 161 41.11 9.63 -26.49
CA ASN A 161 40.48 10.95 -26.48
C ASN A 161 39.05 10.91 -27.05
N VAL A 162 38.83 10.19 -28.16
CA VAL A 162 37.48 10.02 -28.73
C VAL A 162 36.55 9.33 -27.73
N VAL A 163 36.98 8.21 -27.15
CA VAL A 163 36.20 7.48 -26.14
C VAL A 163 35.92 8.37 -24.91
N LEU A 164 36.91 9.15 -24.48
CA LEU A 164 36.74 10.06 -23.35
C LEU A 164 35.73 11.16 -23.65
N ASP A 165 35.69 11.68 -24.87
CA ASP A 165 34.72 12.70 -25.26
C ASP A 165 33.29 12.11 -25.37
N ASP A 166 33.13 10.88 -25.88
CA ASP A 166 31.85 10.16 -25.85
C ASP A 166 31.36 9.97 -24.41
N ILE A 167 32.24 9.53 -23.49
CA ILE A 167 31.91 9.38 -22.06
C ILE A 167 31.49 10.72 -21.46
N LYS A 168 32.19 11.82 -21.76
CA LYS A 168 31.81 13.16 -21.26
C LYS A 168 30.43 13.58 -21.77
N MET A 169 30.11 13.28 -23.02
CA MET A 169 28.79 13.57 -23.58
C MET A 169 27.68 12.79 -22.87
N GLU A 170 27.89 11.50 -22.63
CA GLU A 170 26.92 10.67 -21.92
C GLU A 170 26.72 11.11 -20.47
N VAL A 171 27.82 11.43 -19.76
CA VAL A 171 27.76 11.96 -18.38
C VAL A 171 27.01 13.29 -18.35
N ARG A 172 27.19 14.17 -19.33
CA ARG A 172 26.43 15.42 -19.45
C ARG A 172 24.94 15.15 -19.67
N TYR A 173 24.59 14.23 -20.57
CA TYR A 173 23.20 13.84 -20.83
C TYR A 173 22.53 13.30 -19.55
N LEU A 174 23.15 12.33 -18.90
CA LEU A 174 22.68 11.76 -17.64
C LEU A 174 22.53 12.81 -16.53
N SER A 175 23.44 13.79 -16.47
CA SER A 175 23.36 14.88 -15.49
C SER A 175 22.15 15.78 -15.72
N VAL A 176 21.83 16.10 -16.98
CA VAL A 176 20.63 16.87 -17.33
C VAL A 176 19.37 16.09 -16.99
N THR A 177 19.29 14.80 -17.38
CA THR A 177 18.13 13.97 -17.05
C THR A 177 17.92 13.82 -15.54
N LEU A 178 19.00 13.68 -14.77
CA LEU A 178 18.91 13.62 -13.31
C LEU A 178 18.44 14.95 -12.70
N PHE A 179 18.86 16.07 -13.28
CA PHE A 179 18.41 17.41 -12.87
C PHE A 179 16.91 17.60 -13.15
N ASP A 180 16.43 17.23 -14.34
CA ASP A 180 15.01 17.31 -14.70
C ASP A 180 14.16 16.40 -13.81
N PHE A 181 14.65 15.17 -13.53
CA PHE A 181 13.98 14.26 -12.60
C PHE A 181 13.88 14.86 -11.19
N LYS A 182 14.97 15.47 -10.71
CA LYS A 182 14.99 16.15 -9.41
C LYS A 182 13.96 17.28 -9.36
N ASP A 183 13.92 18.15 -10.36
CA ASP A 183 12.96 19.27 -10.41
C ASP A 183 11.50 18.77 -10.46
N HIS A 184 11.23 17.72 -11.24
CA HIS A 184 9.93 17.07 -11.26
C HIS A 184 9.55 16.48 -9.90
N THR A 185 10.47 15.81 -9.20
CA THR A 185 10.20 15.26 -7.86
C THR A 185 9.94 16.36 -6.84
N GLU A 186 10.74 17.43 -6.81
CA GLU A 186 10.52 18.57 -5.91
C GLU A 186 9.18 19.27 -6.19
N THR A 187 8.82 19.42 -7.46
CA THR A 187 7.53 20.01 -7.87
C THR A 187 6.36 19.11 -7.46
N SER A 188 6.47 17.79 -7.69
CA SER A 188 5.48 16.81 -7.28
C SER A 188 5.27 16.80 -5.77
N ASP A 189 6.36 16.87 -4.99
CA ASP A 189 6.32 16.93 -3.54
C ASP A 189 5.65 18.21 -3.05
N LYS A 190 5.97 19.38 -3.62
CA LYS A 190 5.29 20.65 -3.32
C LYS A 190 3.79 20.59 -3.62
N ILE A 191 3.40 20.00 -4.76
CA ILE A 191 1.99 19.83 -5.13
C ILE A 191 1.28 18.91 -4.12
N ARG A 192 1.92 17.78 -3.75
CA ARG A 192 1.37 16.85 -2.77
C ARG A 192 1.17 17.51 -1.40
N ASP A 193 2.15 18.28 -0.94
CA ASP A 193 2.07 18.99 0.33
C ASP A 193 1.01 20.09 0.31
N SER A 194 0.88 20.82 -0.79
CA SER A 194 -0.19 21.82 -0.98
C SER A 194 -1.57 21.16 -0.97
N LYS A 195 -1.77 20.07 -1.70
CA LYS A 195 -3.02 19.29 -1.69
C LYS A 195 -3.32 18.74 -0.30
N ARG A 196 -2.32 18.23 0.42
CA ARG A 196 -2.49 17.74 1.80
C ARG A 196 -2.98 18.86 2.72
N LYS A 197 -2.35 20.03 2.66
CA LYS A 197 -2.78 21.21 3.44
C LYS A 197 -4.19 21.67 3.08
N GLU A 198 -4.56 21.64 1.80
CA GLU A 198 -5.92 21.99 1.37
C GLU A 198 -6.95 21.00 1.92
N VAL A 199 -6.69 19.70 1.82
CA VAL A 199 -7.57 18.65 2.36
C VAL A 199 -7.71 18.79 3.88
N GLU A 200 -6.60 19.02 4.59
CA GLU A 200 -6.60 19.22 6.04
C GLU A 200 -7.39 20.48 6.44
N SER A 201 -7.25 21.57 5.68
CA SER A 201 -8.04 22.80 5.88
C SER A 201 -9.54 22.58 5.67
N ARG A 202 -9.93 21.89 4.58
CA ARG A 202 -11.34 21.56 4.30
C ARG A 202 -11.93 20.64 5.38
N PHE A 203 -11.17 19.63 5.79
CA PHE A 203 -11.58 18.69 6.83
C PHE A 203 -11.78 19.40 8.17
N ASN A 204 -10.83 20.23 8.59
CA ASN A 204 -10.91 21.00 9.82
C ASN A 204 -12.09 21.99 9.81
N SER A 205 -12.32 22.67 8.68
CA SER A 205 -13.47 23.57 8.51
C SER A 205 -14.81 22.81 8.62
N SER A 206 -14.90 21.61 8.04
CA SER A 206 -16.09 20.77 8.15
C SER A 206 -16.33 20.28 9.57
N ILE A 207 -15.27 19.89 10.30
CA ILE A 207 -15.39 19.50 11.71
C ILE A 207 -15.88 20.68 12.56
N GLN A 208 -15.33 21.87 12.34
CA GLN A 208 -15.75 23.07 13.06
C GLN A 208 -17.22 23.41 12.78
N GLY A 209 -17.66 23.27 11.52
CA GLY A 209 -19.07 23.42 11.14
C GLY A 209 -19.98 22.45 11.89
N LEU A 210 -19.66 21.16 11.88
CA LEU A 210 -20.42 20.12 12.61
C LEU A 210 -20.41 20.34 14.13
N GLN A 211 -19.32 20.84 14.69
CA GLN A 211 -19.25 21.19 16.11
C GLN A 211 -20.19 22.35 16.46
N THR A 212 -20.29 23.33 15.56
CA THR A 212 -21.17 24.50 15.74
C THR A 212 -22.64 24.08 15.64
N GLU A 213 -23.00 23.28 14.64
CA GLU A 213 -24.35 22.73 14.47
C GLU A 213 -24.77 21.83 15.65
N ASN A 214 -23.86 21.02 16.17
CA ASN A 214 -24.12 20.23 17.38
C ASN A 214 -24.34 21.10 18.62
N GLN A 215 -23.62 22.24 18.76
CA GLN A 215 -23.84 23.18 19.86
C GLN A 215 -25.21 23.87 19.75
N GLU A 216 -25.62 24.25 18.54
CA GLU A 216 -26.94 24.83 18.29
C GLU A 216 -28.06 23.82 18.60
N THR A 217 -27.95 22.61 18.06
CA THR A 217 -28.89 21.51 18.35
C THR A 217 -28.96 21.22 19.85
N LYS A 218 -27.83 21.28 20.56
CA LYS A 218 -27.78 21.09 22.01
C LYS A 218 -28.55 22.18 22.75
N SER A 219 -28.41 23.43 22.33
CA SER A 219 -29.16 24.57 22.86
C SER A 219 -30.66 24.42 22.63
N ASP A 220 -31.08 24.02 21.44
CA ASP A 220 -32.49 23.78 21.09
C ASP A 220 -33.11 22.68 21.96
N VAL A 221 -32.38 21.56 22.15
CA VAL A 221 -32.82 20.47 23.02
C VAL A 221 -33.01 20.97 24.46
N ASP A 222 -32.12 21.82 24.97
CA ASP A 222 -32.23 22.35 26.32
C ASP A 222 -33.40 23.36 26.45
N ALA A 223 -33.70 24.14 25.40
CA ALA A 223 -34.87 25.00 25.34
C ALA A 223 -36.20 24.20 25.30
N ILE A 224 -36.24 23.11 24.54
CA ILE A 224 -37.39 22.20 24.49
C ILE A 224 -37.60 21.57 25.87
N LYS A 225 -36.53 21.09 26.53
CA LYS A 225 -36.61 20.54 27.90
C LYS A 225 -37.17 21.55 28.89
N ALA A 226 -36.76 22.82 28.81
CA ALA A 226 -37.30 23.88 29.66
C ALA A 226 -38.80 24.10 29.40
N SER A 227 -39.24 24.02 28.14
CA SER A 227 -40.64 24.16 27.76
C SER A 227 -41.50 22.97 28.24
N ILE A 228 -40.97 21.75 28.15
CA ILE A 228 -41.62 20.54 28.70
C ILE A 228 -41.82 20.68 30.21
N ARG A 229 -40.81 21.13 30.97
CA ARG A 229 -40.94 21.35 32.43
C ARG A 229 -42.05 22.35 32.77
N LYS A 230 -42.14 23.46 32.04
CA LYS A 230 -43.22 24.45 32.23
C LYS A 230 -44.60 23.84 31.95
N LEU A 231 -44.70 22.99 30.92
CA LEU A 231 -45.94 22.30 30.58
C LEU A 231 -46.34 21.29 31.68
N GLU A 232 -45.38 20.52 32.19
CA GLU A 232 -45.59 19.57 33.29
C GLU A 232 -46.07 20.28 34.57
N GLU A 233 -45.48 21.43 34.89
CA GLU A 233 -45.89 22.28 36.02
C GLU A 233 -47.31 22.82 35.82
N ALA A 234 -47.64 23.36 34.65
CA ALA A 234 -48.98 23.82 34.32
C ALA A 234 -50.02 22.69 34.38
N GLN A 235 -49.67 21.49 33.89
CA GLN A 235 -50.53 20.31 33.95
C GLN A 235 -50.78 19.87 35.41
N THR A 236 -49.76 19.96 36.26
CA THR A 236 -49.87 19.64 37.70
C THR A 236 -50.81 20.62 38.40
N ASN A 237 -50.61 21.94 38.19
CA ASN A 237 -51.48 22.98 38.74
C ASN A 237 -52.94 22.82 38.27
N PHE A 238 -53.15 22.47 36.99
CA PHE A 238 -54.50 22.22 36.47
C PHE A 238 -55.17 21.00 37.12
N ARG A 239 -54.40 19.91 37.34
CA ARG A 239 -54.90 18.72 38.05
C ARG A 239 -55.29 19.04 39.50
N GLU A 240 -54.45 19.81 40.20
CA GLU A 240 -54.75 20.25 41.58
C GLU A 240 -56.02 21.10 41.62
N ASN A 241 -56.17 22.08 40.72
CA ASN A 241 -57.36 22.92 40.66
C ASN A 241 -58.64 22.11 40.38
N ILE A 242 -58.60 21.14 39.45
CA ILE A 242 -59.74 20.23 39.23
C ILE A 242 -60.05 19.42 40.48
N ALA A 243 -59.03 18.87 41.15
CA ALA A 243 -59.22 18.08 42.36
C ALA A 243 -59.87 18.92 43.47
N ASP A 244 -59.40 20.15 43.68
CA ASP A 244 -59.94 21.08 44.67
C ASP A 244 -61.38 21.48 44.36
N ASN A 245 -61.69 21.82 43.10
CA ASN A 245 -63.05 22.13 42.68
C ASN A 245 -64.00 20.94 42.87
N LEU A 246 -63.57 19.73 42.47
CA LEU A 246 -64.37 18.52 42.66
C LEU A 246 -64.63 18.23 44.15
N ASN A 247 -63.63 18.42 45.01
CA ASN A 247 -63.79 18.26 46.45
C ASN A 247 -64.74 19.30 47.05
N SER A 248 -64.65 20.55 46.58
CA SER A 248 -65.55 21.63 47.00
C SER A 248 -67.01 21.33 46.60
N THR A 249 -67.26 21.01 45.33
CA THR A 249 -68.59 20.64 44.85
C THR A 249 -69.12 19.39 45.54
N ARG A 250 -68.26 18.40 45.81
CA ARG A 250 -68.63 17.21 46.59
C ARG A 250 -69.09 17.59 48.00
N SER A 251 -68.33 18.44 48.69
CA SER A 251 -68.68 18.92 50.04
C SER A 251 -70.01 19.68 50.05
N GLU A 252 -70.25 20.51 49.03
CA GLU A 252 -71.50 21.25 48.87
C GLU A 252 -72.70 20.32 48.64
N PHE A 253 -72.57 19.32 47.75
CA PHE A 253 -73.59 18.28 47.57
C PHE A 253 -73.84 17.46 48.82
N GLU A 254 -72.80 17.06 49.56
CA GLU A 254 -72.95 16.32 50.83
C GLU A 254 -73.71 17.15 51.89
N SER A 255 -73.51 18.46 51.91
CA SER A 255 -74.25 19.40 52.76
C SER A 255 -75.72 19.50 52.36
N GLU A 256 -76.02 19.69 51.07
CA GLU A 256 -77.39 19.73 50.57
C GLU A 256 -78.14 18.42 50.81
N LEU A 257 -77.46 17.27 50.61
CA LEU A 257 -78.03 15.96 50.88
C LEU A 257 -78.44 15.81 52.34
N LYS A 258 -77.56 16.18 53.29
CA LYS A 258 -77.88 16.17 54.73
C LYS A 258 -79.07 17.08 55.06
N LYS A 259 -79.13 18.26 54.45
CA LYS A 259 -80.26 19.19 54.63
C LYS A 259 -81.57 18.58 54.12
N SER A 260 -81.55 17.97 52.94
CA SER A 260 -82.71 17.28 52.36
C SER A 260 -83.17 16.10 53.22
N GLU A 261 -82.24 15.30 53.75
CA GLU A 261 -82.54 14.23 54.70
C GLU A 261 -83.19 14.75 55.99
N TYR A 262 -82.70 15.86 56.52
CA TYR A 262 -83.30 16.52 57.70
C TYR A 262 -84.74 16.99 57.42
N GLU A 263 -84.98 17.66 56.29
CA GLU A 263 -86.33 18.08 55.90
C GLU A 263 -87.27 16.88 55.67
N ARG A 264 -86.76 15.79 55.08
CA ARG A 264 -87.52 14.53 54.93
C ARG A 264 -87.93 13.94 56.28
N LEU A 265 -87.02 13.93 57.26
CA LEU A 265 -87.32 13.47 58.63
C LEU A 265 -88.37 14.36 59.30
N LYS A 266 -88.25 15.69 59.16
CA LYS A 266 -89.22 16.66 59.69
C LYS A 266 -90.61 16.47 59.07
N LEU A 267 -90.67 16.23 57.76
CA LEU A 267 -91.91 15.94 57.06
C LEU A 267 -92.51 14.60 57.51
N SER A 268 -91.69 13.55 57.63
CA SER A 268 -92.11 12.24 58.13
C SER A 268 -92.70 12.31 59.54
N ALA A 269 -92.09 13.08 60.44
CA ALA A 269 -92.61 13.34 61.78
C ALA A 269 -93.96 14.11 61.74
N SER A 270 -94.09 15.09 60.85
CA SER A 270 -95.33 15.84 60.65
C SER A 270 -96.46 14.96 60.07
N VAL A 271 -96.14 14.10 59.10
CA VAL A 271 -97.08 13.11 58.55
C VAL A 271 -97.53 12.14 59.64
N SER A 272 -96.62 11.62 60.47
CA SER A 272 -96.94 10.76 61.61
C SER A 272 -97.85 11.48 62.63
N SER A 273 -97.62 12.77 62.86
CA SER A 273 -98.47 13.62 63.71
C SER A 273 -99.86 13.86 63.10
N LEU A 274 -99.95 13.96 61.77
CA LEU A 274 -101.22 14.08 61.05
C LEU A 274 -102.01 12.77 61.04
N GLU A 275 -101.35 11.62 60.90
CA GLU A 275 -101.97 10.30 60.96
C GLU A 275 -102.52 10.01 62.36
N THR A 276 -101.78 10.37 63.41
CA THR A 276 -102.26 10.31 64.79
C THR A 276 -103.43 11.27 65.04
N PHE A 277 -103.42 12.46 64.46
CA PHE A 277 -104.59 13.37 64.47
C PHE A 277 -105.79 12.75 63.71
N ARG A 278 -105.57 12.13 62.56
CA ARG A 278 -106.60 11.44 61.77
C ARG A 278 -107.24 10.29 62.55
N LEU A 279 -106.45 9.51 63.30
CA LEU A 279 -106.92 8.43 64.16
C LEU A 279 -107.71 8.95 65.38
N ASN A 280 -107.35 10.10 65.95
CA ASN A 280 -108.12 10.74 67.03
C ASN A 280 -109.42 11.41 66.53
N MET A 281 -109.44 11.93 65.31
CA MET A 281 -110.62 12.56 64.71
C MET A 281 -111.63 11.54 64.13
N SER A 282 -111.24 10.27 63.98
CA SER A 282 -112.06 9.17 63.46
C SER A 282 -112.62 8.23 64.55
N LYS A 283 -112.79 8.75 65.79
CA LYS A 283 -113.54 8.09 66.87
C LYS A 283 -114.95 8.68 67.06
N SER A 284 -115.59 9.08 65.95
CA SER A 284 -117.02 9.39 65.89
C SER A 284 -117.58 9.09 64.48
N LYS A 285 -118.45 8.08 64.44
CA LYS A 285 -119.40 7.70 63.37
C LYS A 285 -118.86 6.91 62.16
N CYS A 286 -119.16 5.62 62.19
CA CYS A 286 -119.07 4.63 61.13
C CYS A 286 -120.49 4.28 60.67
N GLU A 287 -120.77 4.39 59.38
CA GLU A 287 -121.84 3.65 58.70
C GLU A 287 -121.33 3.11 57.36
N SER A 288 -121.66 1.86 57.11
CA SER A 288 -121.32 1.04 55.95
C SER A 288 -122.48 1.00 54.94
N SER A 289 -122.22 1.16 53.63
CA SER A 289 -122.76 0.32 52.53
C SER A 289 -122.89 1.03 51.16
N GLU A 290 -121.87 0.89 50.31
CA GLU A 290 -122.00 1.22 48.87
C GLU A 290 -121.61 0.10 47.91
N LYS A 291 -121.15 -1.06 48.42
CA LYS A 291 -120.68 -2.15 47.57
C LYS A 291 -121.79 -3.18 47.36
N VAL A 292 -122.03 -3.56 46.11
CA VAL A 292 -122.88 -4.70 45.74
C VAL A 292 -122.10 -5.59 44.80
N ALA A 293 -121.88 -6.84 45.18
CA ALA A 293 -121.18 -7.82 44.36
C ALA A 293 -121.58 -9.24 44.76
N PHE A 294 -121.75 -10.12 43.79
CA PHE A 294 -121.99 -11.52 44.03
C PHE A 294 -121.23 -12.41 43.05
N THR A 295 -120.99 -13.64 43.47
CA THR A 295 -120.54 -14.74 42.63
C THR A 295 -121.10 -16.03 43.22
N ALA A 296 -121.76 -16.81 42.39
CA ALA A 296 -122.31 -18.09 42.77
C ALA A 296 -122.00 -19.15 41.70
N THR A 297 -121.84 -20.39 42.14
CA THR A 297 -121.46 -21.54 41.30
C THR A 297 -122.35 -22.75 41.56
N VAL A 298 -122.17 -23.78 40.72
CA VAL A 298 -122.80 -25.10 40.91
C VAL A 298 -121.69 -26.11 41.21
N THR A 299 -121.81 -26.83 42.32
CA THR A 299 -120.78 -27.79 42.80
C THR A 299 -121.14 -29.27 42.56
N GLN A 300 -122.28 -29.54 41.92
CA GLN A 300 -122.75 -30.88 41.58
C GLN A 300 -123.20 -30.94 40.11
N GLU A 301 -123.20 -32.14 39.52
CA GLU A 301 -123.75 -32.33 38.18
C GLU A 301 -125.24 -32.01 38.14
N MET A 302 -125.69 -31.36 37.06
CA MET A 302 -127.09 -30.98 36.90
C MET A 302 -127.55 -31.12 35.45
N THR A 303 -128.85 -31.41 35.27
CA THR A 303 -129.51 -31.35 33.97
C THR A 303 -130.58 -30.27 34.03
N SER A 304 -130.68 -29.44 32.98
CA SER A 304 -131.71 -28.41 32.87
C SER A 304 -132.69 -28.73 31.74
N GLN A 305 -133.96 -28.41 31.92
CA GLN A 305 -135.00 -28.47 30.90
C GLN A 305 -135.08 -27.20 30.05
N ASN A 306 -135.75 -27.28 28.90
CA ASN A 306 -136.04 -26.10 28.07
C ASN A 306 -136.93 -25.13 28.86
N GLY A 307 -136.55 -23.86 28.88
CA GLY A 307 -137.24 -22.79 29.61
C GLY A 307 -136.91 -22.71 31.10
N GLN A 308 -136.08 -23.60 31.66
CA GLN A 308 -135.78 -23.63 33.09
C GLN A 308 -134.86 -22.47 33.51
N THR A 309 -135.13 -21.87 34.67
CA THR A 309 -134.18 -20.98 35.35
C THR A 309 -133.03 -21.78 35.94
N LEU A 310 -131.79 -21.39 35.62
CA LEU A 310 -130.60 -22.04 36.14
C LEU A 310 -130.24 -21.45 37.50
N VAL A 311 -130.15 -22.30 38.52
CA VAL A 311 -129.87 -21.93 39.90
C VAL A 311 -128.43 -22.26 40.24
N PHE A 312 -127.69 -21.29 40.83
CA PHE A 312 -126.31 -21.46 41.29
C PHE A 312 -126.30 -21.41 42.82
N PRO A 313 -126.46 -22.55 43.51
CA PRO A 313 -126.74 -22.56 44.95
C PRO A 313 -125.50 -22.28 45.82
N HIS A 314 -124.29 -22.47 45.29
CA HIS A 314 -123.07 -22.28 46.07
C HIS A 314 -122.59 -20.83 45.96
N ILE A 315 -122.89 -20.01 46.97
CA ILE A 315 -122.54 -18.59 47.00
C ILE A 315 -121.10 -18.42 47.51
N ILE A 316 -120.23 -17.85 46.67
CA ILE A 316 -118.86 -17.45 47.05
C ILE A 316 -118.88 -16.04 47.66
N THR A 317 -119.58 -15.11 47.00
CA THR A 317 -119.70 -13.71 47.43
C THR A 317 -121.15 -13.26 47.27
N ASN A 318 -121.67 -12.47 48.22
CA ASN A 318 -123.00 -11.84 48.11
C ASN A 318 -123.06 -10.54 48.93
N VAL A 319 -122.11 -9.64 48.69
CA VAL A 319 -122.06 -8.31 49.31
C VAL A 319 -123.24 -7.49 48.79
N GLY A 320 -124.02 -6.90 49.70
CA GLY A 320 -125.28 -6.20 49.36
C GLY A 320 -126.49 -7.12 49.24
N GLY A 321 -126.33 -8.45 49.39
CA GLY A 321 -127.44 -9.39 49.55
C GLY A 321 -128.38 -9.55 48.35
N GLY A 322 -127.98 -9.12 47.15
CA GLY A 322 -128.84 -9.12 45.97
C GLY A 322 -129.08 -10.51 45.36
N TYR A 323 -128.15 -11.46 45.51
CA TYR A 323 -128.29 -12.79 44.93
C TYR A 323 -129.00 -13.78 45.86
N ASN A 324 -129.97 -14.52 45.34
CA ASN A 324 -130.66 -15.60 46.06
C ASN A 324 -130.27 -16.97 45.50
N GLY A 325 -129.47 -17.72 46.27
CA GLY A 325 -128.97 -19.05 45.90
C GLY A 325 -130.05 -20.14 45.78
N ASN A 326 -131.25 -19.93 46.34
CA ASN A 326 -132.35 -20.89 46.22
C ASN A 326 -133.13 -20.70 44.91
N THR A 327 -133.15 -19.49 44.34
CA THR A 327 -133.94 -19.17 43.13
C THR A 327 -133.09 -18.94 41.90
N GLY A 328 -131.79 -18.69 42.05
CA GLY A 328 -130.89 -18.34 40.96
C GLY A 328 -131.00 -16.88 40.51
N VAL A 329 -131.76 -16.06 41.23
CA VAL A 329 -132.12 -14.70 40.83
C VAL A 329 -131.32 -13.67 41.62
N PHE A 330 -130.71 -12.73 40.90
CA PHE A 330 -130.21 -11.49 41.46
C PHE A 330 -131.31 -10.43 41.46
N THR A 331 -131.58 -9.81 42.60
CA THR A 331 -132.46 -8.65 42.75
C THR A 331 -131.61 -7.43 43.09
N ALA A 332 -131.69 -6.38 42.27
CA ALA A 332 -130.90 -5.17 42.48
C ALA A 332 -131.27 -4.53 43.84
N PRO A 333 -130.34 -4.43 44.81
CA PRO A 333 -130.62 -3.83 46.11
C PRO A 333 -130.55 -2.30 46.08
N ARG A 334 -130.21 -1.71 44.93
CA ARG A 334 -130.23 -0.26 44.65
C ARG A 334 -130.08 0.02 43.15
N ASP A 335 -130.41 1.24 42.76
CA ASP A 335 -130.20 1.74 41.42
C ASP A 335 -128.71 1.75 41.06
N GLY A 336 -128.38 1.41 39.82
CA GLY A 336 -127.00 1.52 39.33
C GLY A 336 -126.72 0.74 38.06
N VAL A 337 -125.48 0.86 37.57
CA VAL A 337 -124.98 0.08 36.44
C VAL A 337 -124.32 -1.19 36.97
N TYR A 338 -124.86 -2.34 36.61
CA TYR A 338 -124.35 -3.63 37.02
C TYR A 338 -123.70 -4.34 35.85
N VAL A 339 -122.58 -5.01 36.12
CA VAL A 339 -121.95 -5.93 35.17
C VAL A 339 -122.23 -7.35 35.63
N PHE A 340 -122.71 -8.19 34.73
CA PHE A 340 -122.95 -9.60 34.98
C PHE A 340 -122.13 -10.47 34.05
N PHE A 341 -121.67 -11.62 34.55
CA PHE A 341 -120.91 -12.63 33.83
C PHE A 341 -121.52 -13.99 34.12
N CYS A 342 -121.72 -14.78 33.07
CA CYS A 342 -122.16 -16.15 33.20
C CYS A 342 -121.30 -17.06 32.33
N ARG A 343 -120.88 -18.17 32.93
CA ARG A 343 -120.16 -19.26 32.27
C ARG A 343 -120.97 -20.52 32.44
N ILE A 344 -121.26 -21.20 31.33
CA ILE A 344 -121.92 -22.51 31.33
C ILE A 344 -121.09 -23.52 30.55
N THR A 345 -120.89 -24.70 31.13
CA THR A 345 -120.21 -25.83 30.49
C THR A 345 -121.17 -27.00 30.31
N GLY A 346 -121.44 -27.41 29.06
CA GLY A 346 -122.25 -28.59 28.76
C GLY A 346 -121.43 -29.87 28.75
N ARG A 347 -122.07 -31.02 29.03
CA ARG A 347 -121.51 -32.38 28.97
C ARG A 347 -122.40 -33.29 28.11
N ASP A 348 -121.84 -34.01 27.14
CA ASP A 348 -122.52 -35.15 26.47
C ASP A 348 -123.93 -34.82 25.92
N ASN A 349 -124.11 -33.62 25.37
CA ASN A 349 -125.42 -33.17 24.87
C ASN A 349 -125.63 -33.56 23.39
N PRO A 350 -126.71 -34.30 23.06
CA PRO A 350 -127.04 -34.66 21.68
C PRO A 350 -127.55 -33.46 20.86
N SER A 351 -127.85 -32.33 21.51
CA SER A 351 -128.28 -31.08 20.88
C SER A 351 -127.62 -29.87 21.55
N ASN A 352 -127.75 -28.70 20.93
CA ASN A 352 -127.18 -27.46 21.46
C ASN A 352 -127.92 -27.00 22.71
N MET A 353 -127.17 -26.55 23.72
CA MET A 353 -127.72 -25.80 24.85
C MET A 353 -127.69 -24.31 24.54
N ARG A 354 -128.67 -23.56 25.05
CA ARG A 354 -128.70 -22.11 24.92
C ARG A 354 -129.17 -21.47 26.21
N PHE A 355 -128.42 -20.49 26.71
CA PHE A 355 -128.76 -19.74 27.91
C PHE A 355 -128.88 -18.25 27.64
N GLU A 356 -129.71 -17.59 28.42
CA GLU A 356 -130.09 -16.19 28.25
C GLU A 356 -129.93 -15.44 29.56
N PHE A 357 -129.36 -14.24 29.50
CA PHE A 357 -129.56 -13.26 30.58
C PHE A 357 -131.00 -12.76 30.48
N PHE A 358 -131.77 -12.97 31.54
CA PHE A 358 -133.19 -12.64 31.60
C PHE A 358 -133.39 -11.52 32.62
N LEU A 359 -133.95 -10.40 32.18
CA LEU A 359 -134.25 -9.24 33.03
C LEU A 359 -135.77 -9.04 33.06
N ASN A 360 -136.36 -9.08 34.25
CA ASN A 360 -137.77 -8.75 34.50
C ASN A 360 -138.78 -9.41 33.53
N GLY A 361 -138.54 -10.66 33.11
CA GLY A 361 -139.46 -11.38 32.23
C GLY A 361 -139.07 -11.40 30.74
N SER A 362 -137.98 -10.72 30.34
CA SER A 362 -137.54 -10.64 28.95
C SER A 362 -136.07 -11.06 28.78
N ALA A 363 -135.78 -11.87 27.75
CA ALA A 363 -134.41 -12.24 27.39
C ALA A 363 -133.65 -11.04 26.79
N LYS A 364 -132.44 -10.78 27.29
CA LYS A 364 -131.56 -9.70 26.82
C LYS A 364 -130.42 -10.17 25.95
N THR A 365 -129.96 -11.40 26.16
CA THR A 365 -128.98 -12.06 25.30
C THR A 365 -129.32 -13.54 25.18
N ARG A 366 -128.76 -14.19 24.16
CA ARG A 366 -128.84 -15.65 24.00
C ARG A 366 -127.49 -16.17 23.55
N ASN A 367 -126.95 -17.13 24.30
CA ASN A 367 -125.63 -17.68 24.09
C ASN A 367 -125.72 -19.16 23.77
N LEU A 368 -124.94 -19.57 22.78
CA LEU A 368 -124.85 -20.95 22.34
C LEU A 368 -123.76 -21.68 23.14
N VAL A 369 -124.14 -22.76 23.80
CA VAL A 369 -123.25 -23.83 24.22
C VAL A 369 -123.39 -24.93 23.17
N TYR A 370 -122.38 -25.08 22.32
CA TYR A 370 -122.42 -26.01 21.20
C TYR A 370 -122.52 -27.46 21.70
N GLY A 371 -123.53 -28.20 21.26
CA GLY A 371 -123.67 -29.64 21.42
C GLY A 371 -123.52 -30.35 20.07
N ARG A 372 -123.80 -31.66 19.98
CA ARG A 372 -123.66 -32.47 18.74
C ARG A 372 -122.22 -32.85 18.34
N SER A 373 -121.33 -33.08 19.30
CA SER A 373 -119.93 -33.47 19.04
C SER A 373 -119.53 -34.69 19.88
N ALA A 374 -118.70 -35.58 19.33
CA ALA A 374 -118.09 -36.71 20.03
C ALA A 374 -117.04 -36.29 21.10
N ASN A 375 -116.94 -34.99 21.40
CA ASN A 375 -116.08 -34.42 22.43
C ASN A 375 -116.97 -33.77 23.51
N PRO A 376 -116.95 -34.29 24.75
CA PRO A 376 -118.08 -34.15 25.69
C PRO A 376 -118.24 -32.74 26.27
N TYR A 377 -117.19 -31.95 26.41
CA TYR A 377 -117.22 -30.70 27.21
C TYR A 377 -117.11 -29.44 26.35
N ARG A 378 -118.12 -28.58 26.40
CA ARG A 378 -118.11 -27.28 25.72
C ARG A 378 -118.55 -26.18 26.67
N THR A 379 -117.68 -25.18 26.85
CA THR A 379 -117.97 -23.99 27.66
C THR A 379 -118.38 -22.84 26.75
N SER A 380 -119.42 -22.12 27.17
CA SER A 380 -119.78 -20.82 26.60
C SER A 380 -119.96 -19.83 27.74
N SER A 381 -119.43 -18.63 27.54
CA SER A 381 -119.52 -17.54 28.50
C SER A 381 -120.09 -16.31 27.82
N ASN A 382 -120.83 -15.51 28.57
CA ASN A 382 -121.24 -14.19 28.14
C ASN A 382 -121.29 -13.22 29.32
N SER A 383 -121.21 -11.94 29.02
CA SER A 383 -121.37 -10.84 29.96
C SER A 383 -122.38 -9.83 29.45
N ILE A 384 -123.03 -9.13 30.36
CA ILE A 384 -123.93 -8.03 30.02
C ILE A 384 -123.77 -6.91 31.04
N VAL A 385 -123.81 -5.66 30.56
CA VAL A 385 -123.91 -4.47 31.40
C VAL A 385 -125.36 -4.01 31.38
N LEU A 386 -125.97 -3.83 32.54
CA LEU A 386 -127.37 -3.44 32.70
C LEU A 386 -127.48 -2.26 33.67
N GLN A 387 -128.14 -1.19 33.26
CA GLN A 387 -128.69 -0.22 34.20
C GLN A 387 -129.91 -0.86 34.85
N LEU A 388 -129.89 -1.00 36.18
CA LEU A 388 -130.96 -1.59 36.97
C LEU A 388 -131.53 -0.54 37.93
N THR A 389 -132.83 -0.58 38.15
CA THR A 389 -133.47 0.09 39.29
C THR A 389 -133.65 -0.88 40.45
N HIS A 390 -133.71 -0.36 41.67
CA HIS A 390 -133.95 -1.14 42.87
C HIS A 390 -135.15 -2.09 42.68
N GLY A 391 -134.95 -3.38 42.92
CA GLY A 391 -135.96 -4.43 42.76
C GLY A 391 -135.93 -5.13 41.40
N ASP A 392 -135.16 -4.65 40.41
CA ASP A 392 -134.99 -5.35 39.13
C ASP A 392 -134.35 -6.72 39.32
N ARG A 393 -134.85 -7.72 38.59
CA ARG A 393 -134.45 -9.11 38.72
C ARG A 393 -133.74 -9.63 37.48
N VAL A 394 -132.51 -10.09 37.67
CA VAL A 394 -131.66 -10.70 36.64
C VAL A 394 -131.36 -12.15 36.99
N TRP A 395 -131.57 -13.06 36.03
CA TRP A 395 -131.21 -14.46 36.20
C TRP A 395 -130.84 -15.11 34.87
N ILE A 396 -130.33 -16.33 34.94
CA ILE A 396 -130.00 -17.13 33.77
C ILE A 396 -131.15 -18.07 33.46
N LYS A 397 -131.66 -18.01 32.23
CA LYS A 397 -132.72 -18.90 31.75
C LYS A 397 -132.21 -19.75 30.60
N MET A 398 -132.44 -21.06 30.67
CA MET A 398 -132.11 -21.99 29.59
C MET A 398 -133.18 -21.89 28.51
N TYR A 399 -132.89 -21.26 27.37
CA TYR A 399 -133.76 -21.34 26.19
C TYR A 399 -133.84 -22.78 25.67
N GLN A 400 -132.68 -23.46 25.62
CA GLN A 400 -132.57 -24.88 25.35
C GLN A 400 -131.68 -25.52 26.42
N GLY A 401 -132.25 -26.43 27.20
CA GLY A 401 -131.59 -27.12 28.30
C GLY A 401 -130.74 -28.30 27.84
N GLY A 402 -129.99 -28.87 28.76
CA GLY A 402 -129.16 -30.04 28.56
C GLY A 402 -128.45 -30.45 29.83
N ASN A 403 -127.51 -31.38 29.70
CA ASN A 403 -126.61 -31.86 30.73
C ASN A 403 -125.47 -30.86 30.95
N HIS A 404 -125.27 -30.42 32.17
CA HIS A 404 -124.19 -29.50 32.57
C HIS A 404 -123.04 -30.29 33.18
N TYR A 405 -121.81 -29.91 32.87
CA TYR A 405 -120.62 -30.43 33.52
C TYR A 405 -120.38 -29.70 34.85
N SER A 406 -119.99 -30.40 35.92
CA SER A 406 -119.42 -29.76 37.10
C SER A 406 -118.49 -30.71 37.84
N TRP A 407 -117.25 -30.26 38.12
CA TRP A 407 -116.31 -30.98 38.96
C TRP A 407 -115.73 -30.10 40.07
N GLY A 408 -115.90 -30.53 41.32
CA GLY A 408 -115.22 -29.96 42.49
C GLY A 408 -115.79 -28.64 42.99
N ALA A 409 -115.17 -28.11 44.06
CA ALA A 409 -115.70 -26.97 44.81
C ALA A 409 -115.71 -25.64 44.05
N GLY A 410 -114.91 -25.51 42.98
CA GLY A 410 -114.81 -24.28 42.17
C GLY A 410 -115.96 -24.08 41.17
N GLY A 411 -116.67 -25.16 40.79
CA GLY A 411 -117.80 -25.17 39.86
C GLY A 411 -117.49 -24.74 38.41
N ASP A 412 -117.86 -25.57 37.43
CA ASP A 412 -117.70 -25.24 35.99
C ASP A 412 -118.84 -24.37 35.42
N GLN A 413 -119.81 -24.06 36.28
CA GLN A 413 -120.92 -23.15 36.06
C GLN A 413 -120.78 -21.99 37.04
N SER A 414 -120.74 -20.76 36.54
CA SER A 414 -120.71 -19.57 37.40
C SER A 414 -121.63 -18.48 36.91
N PHE A 415 -122.20 -17.75 37.87
CA PHE A 415 -122.92 -16.51 37.64
C PHE A 415 -122.44 -15.48 38.65
N SER A 416 -121.89 -14.39 38.13
CA SER A 416 -121.30 -13.30 38.90
C SER A 416 -121.86 -11.98 38.46
N GLY A 417 -121.83 -11.00 39.34
CA GLY A 417 -122.03 -9.61 38.96
C GLY A 417 -121.72 -8.63 40.08
N TYR A 418 -121.52 -7.37 39.72
CA TYR A 418 -121.22 -6.31 40.68
C TYR A 418 -121.72 -4.95 40.17
N LEU A 419 -121.98 -4.05 41.13
CA LEU A 419 -122.28 -2.63 40.90
C LEU A 419 -120.98 -1.89 40.58
N LEU A 420 -121.00 -1.11 39.48
CA LEU A 420 -119.90 -0.21 39.11
C LEU A 420 -119.79 0.99 40.02
#